data_AF-A0ABD3HNF6-F1
#
_entry.id   AF-A0ABD3HNF6-F1
#
_cell.length_a   1.000
_cell.length_b   1.000
_cell.length_c   1.000
_cell.angle_alpha   90.00
_cell.angle_beta   90.00
_cell.angle_gamma   90.00
#
_symmetry.space_group_name_H-M   'P 1'
#
loop_
_entity.id
_entity.type
_entity.pdbx_description
1 polymer ?
#
loop_
_entity_poly.entity_id
_entity_poly.type
_entity_poly.pdbx_seq_one_letter_code
_entity_poly.pdbx_strand_id
1 'polypeptide(L)'
;MSVSLNALKNYVKVPSTQNQAEDTVLLHVSHSNLKSRFAELRFDLHTTIANVKEKLRSHTGTSVESMRLQLFDDIGSKLCDLAEDYRPLGFYSPLDGYRIHIVDLDPTSLSAGGWLEDTSLIEKYEISEDSYNKRDDTFRKFKEKRLAEDPTWTLQKEMARRRGLPVPEASQPVDDDHMKDIADGFKVGDRCEVDPGGKRGEVKYVGKAENLAPGFWIGVQYDEPVGKHDGMVKGTRFFTCPPQHGSMLRPDKVKVGDYPERDPFEDEDEEI
;
A
#
# COMPACT_ATOMS: atom_id res chain seq x y z
N MET A 1 -2.17 24.79 2.53
CA MET A 1 -1.60 23.43 2.48
C MET A 1 -1.15 22.99 1.07
N SER A 2 -1.67 23.57 -0.02
CA SER A 2 -1.28 23.18 -1.39
C SER A 2 0.06 23.77 -1.87
N VAL A 3 0.44 24.98 -1.41
CA VAL A 3 1.69 25.64 -1.82
C VAL A 3 2.92 24.83 -1.36
N SER A 4 2.85 24.22 -0.17
CA SER A 4 3.93 23.38 0.38
C SER A 4 4.08 22.04 -0.33
N LEU A 5 2.99 21.45 -0.83
CA LEU A 5 3.01 20.20 -1.60
C LEU A 5 3.49 20.42 -3.04
N ASN A 6 3.15 21.56 -3.64
CA ASN A 6 3.67 21.95 -4.95
C ASN A 6 5.15 22.34 -4.89
N ALA A 7 5.60 22.99 -3.81
CA ALA A 7 7.03 23.21 -3.56
C ALA A 7 7.80 21.89 -3.38
N LEU A 8 7.19 20.89 -2.71
CA LEU A 8 7.78 19.54 -2.57
C LEU A 8 7.80 18.79 -3.91
N LYS A 9 6.72 18.85 -4.70
CA LYS A 9 6.65 18.26 -6.04
C LYS A 9 7.67 18.89 -6.98
N ASN A 10 7.86 20.20 -6.92
CA ASN A 10 8.86 20.90 -7.72
C ASN A 10 10.27 20.52 -7.27
N TYR A 11 10.55 20.43 -5.97
CA TYR A 11 11.84 19.95 -5.44
C TYR A 11 12.20 18.53 -5.90
N VAL A 12 11.21 17.64 -6.05
CA VAL A 12 11.40 16.25 -6.52
C VAL A 12 11.45 16.13 -8.05
N LYS A 13 10.77 17.02 -8.78
CA LYS A 13 10.65 16.97 -10.25
C LYS A 13 11.66 17.81 -11.03
N VAL A 14 12.38 18.73 -10.39
CA VAL A 14 13.48 19.43 -11.08
C VAL A 14 14.59 18.40 -11.31
N PRO A 15 15.11 18.20 -12.54
CA PRO A 15 16.34 17.47 -12.73
C PRO A 15 17.40 18.24 -11.95
N SER A 16 17.81 17.67 -10.82
CA SER A 16 18.54 18.38 -9.76
C SER A 16 19.99 18.69 -10.17
N THR A 17 20.15 19.58 -11.14
CA THR A 17 21.45 20.15 -11.52
C THR A 17 21.97 21.14 -10.45
N GLN A 18 21.15 21.53 -9.47
CA GLN A 18 21.54 22.48 -8.43
C GLN A 18 22.20 21.86 -7.19
N ASN A 19 22.34 20.53 -7.10
CA ASN A 19 23.08 19.86 -6.02
C ASN A 19 23.80 18.58 -6.48
N GLN A 20 24.14 18.44 -7.77
CA GLN A 20 25.17 17.49 -8.18
C GLN A 20 26.51 18.16 -7.90
N ALA A 21 27.17 17.77 -6.81
CA ALA A 21 28.61 17.94 -6.76
C ALA A 21 29.15 17.19 -7.99
N GLU A 22 29.92 17.86 -8.86
CA GLU A 22 30.45 17.31 -10.11
C GLU A 22 31.16 15.96 -9.89
N ASP A 23 31.65 15.74 -8.67
CA ASP A 23 32.40 14.56 -8.25
C ASP A 23 31.52 13.45 -7.63
N THR A 24 30.18 13.51 -7.77
CA THR A 24 29.26 12.50 -7.20
C THR A 24 28.37 11.84 -8.22
N VAL A 25 27.99 10.58 -7.94
CA VAL A 25 27.15 9.74 -8.80
C VAL A 25 26.02 9.09 -7.98
N LEU A 26 24.84 8.96 -8.56
CA LEU A 26 23.68 8.28 -7.99
C LEU A 26 23.57 6.86 -8.55
N LEU A 27 23.76 5.87 -7.68
CA LEU A 27 23.76 4.45 -8.05
C LEU A 27 22.66 3.68 -7.34
N HIS A 28 22.07 2.73 -8.05
CA HIS A 28 21.24 1.70 -7.44
C HIS A 28 22.11 0.60 -6.83
N VAL A 29 21.68 0.05 -5.71
CA VAL A 29 22.37 -1.04 -5.02
C VAL A 29 21.45 -2.24 -4.92
N SER A 30 21.99 -3.40 -5.28
CA SER A 30 21.35 -4.71 -5.14
C SER A 30 22.29 -5.69 -4.48
N HIS A 31 21.74 -6.79 -3.97
CA HIS A 31 22.47 -7.79 -3.20
C HIS A 31 22.16 -9.20 -3.70
N SER A 32 23.10 -10.14 -3.60
CA SER A 32 22.89 -11.54 -4.02
C SER A 32 21.91 -12.29 -3.13
N ASN A 33 21.87 -11.96 -1.83
CA ASN A 33 21.07 -12.67 -0.84
C ASN A 33 19.79 -11.93 -0.40
N LEU A 34 19.65 -10.63 -0.72
CA LEU A 34 18.51 -9.80 -0.28
C LEU A 34 17.64 -9.45 -1.48
N LYS A 35 16.32 -9.47 -1.28
CA LYS A 35 15.33 -8.96 -2.25
C LYS A 35 15.23 -7.45 -2.17
N SER A 36 15.50 -6.88 -0.99
CA SER A 36 15.55 -5.43 -0.79
C SER A 36 16.55 -4.78 -1.75
N ARG A 37 16.14 -3.67 -2.35
CA ARG A 37 16.97 -2.84 -3.24
C ARG A 37 17.04 -1.44 -2.70
N PHE A 38 18.19 -0.81 -2.85
CA PHE A 38 18.41 0.56 -2.38
C PHE A 38 18.62 1.44 -3.61
N ALA A 39 17.67 2.32 -3.89
CA ALA A 39 17.73 3.19 -5.05
C ALA A 39 18.43 4.52 -4.71
N GLU A 40 19.10 5.10 -5.70
CA GLU A 40 19.59 6.49 -5.65
C GLU A 40 20.57 6.78 -4.49
N LEU A 41 21.46 5.83 -4.20
CA LEU A 41 22.54 6.05 -3.25
C LEU A 41 23.61 6.94 -3.90
N ARG A 42 23.89 8.09 -3.27
CA ARG A 42 24.94 9.00 -3.72
C ARG A 42 26.33 8.50 -3.31
N PHE A 43 27.26 8.40 -4.24
CA PHE A 43 28.67 8.09 -4.00
C PHE A 43 29.57 9.19 -4.53
N ASP A 44 30.71 9.39 -3.89
CA ASP A 44 31.77 10.29 -4.36
C ASP A 44 32.73 9.47 -5.24
N LEU A 45 33.05 9.99 -6.43
CA LEU A 45 33.86 9.34 -7.45
C LEU A 45 35.33 9.18 -7.01
N HIS A 46 35.83 10.01 -6.10
CA HIS A 46 37.19 9.88 -5.54
C HIS A 46 37.28 8.89 -4.39
N THR A 47 36.15 8.42 -3.87
CA THR A 47 36.12 7.42 -2.80
C THR A 47 36.66 6.09 -3.29
N THR A 48 37.55 5.48 -2.51
CA THR A 48 38.11 4.17 -2.83
C THR A 48 37.06 3.07 -2.74
N ILE A 49 37.23 1.99 -3.51
CA ILE A 49 36.31 0.84 -3.46
C ILE A 49 36.20 0.25 -2.04
N ALA A 50 37.26 0.26 -1.24
CA ALA A 50 37.21 -0.14 0.17
C ALA A 50 36.17 0.68 0.97
N ASN A 51 36.18 2.00 0.80
CA ASN A 51 35.26 2.90 1.49
C ASN A 51 33.83 2.81 0.92
N VAL A 52 33.69 2.54 -0.39
CA VAL A 52 32.38 2.21 -0.98
C VAL A 52 31.81 0.95 -0.32
N LYS A 53 32.62 -0.10 -0.14
CA LYS A 53 32.20 -1.33 0.56
C LYS A 53 31.80 -1.06 2.00
N GLU A 54 32.54 -0.24 2.76
CA GLU A 54 32.18 0.11 4.14
C GLU A 54 30.85 0.85 4.21
N LYS A 55 30.58 1.76 3.27
CA LYS A 55 29.27 2.41 3.15
C LYS A 55 28.16 1.42 2.82
N LEU A 56 28.40 0.47 1.93
CA LEU A 56 27.42 -0.55 1.56
C LEU A 56 27.13 -1.54 2.69
N ARG A 57 28.13 -1.84 3.53
CA ARG A 57 28.00 -2.69 4.70
C ARG A 57 26.91 -2.20 5.67
N SER A 58 26.75 -0.90 5.87
CA SER A 58 25.67 -0.38 6.74
C SER A 58 24.26 -0.60 6.17
N HIS A 59 24.15 -0.86 4.87
CA HIS A 59 22.89 -1.16 4.20
C HIS A 59 22.59 -2.66 4.10
N THR A 60 23.60 -3.48 3.79
CA THR A 60 23.39 -4.91 3.49
C THR A 60 23.90 -5.86 4.56
N GLY A 61 24.73 -5.39 5.49
CA GLY A 61 25.29 -6.20 6.58
C GLY A 61 26.50 -7.06 6.20
N THR A 62 26.80 -7.25 4.91
CA THR A 62 27.97 -8.02 4.45
C THR A 62 29.28 -7.32 4.81
N SER A 63 30.24 -8.08 5.33
CA SER A 63 31.57 -7.55 5.68
C SER A 63 32.34 -7.12 4.44
N VAL A 64 33.23 -6.13 4.56
CA VAL A 64 34.05 -5.62 3.44
C VAL A 64 34.89 -6.74 2.79
N GLU A 65 35.40 -7.65 3.61
CA GLU A 65 36.25 -8.78 3.19
C GLU A 65 35.47 -9.82 2.36
N SER A 66 34.20 -10.04 2.68
CA SER A 66 33.33 -10.98 1.99
C SER A 66 32.47 -10.30 0.91
N MET A 67 32.67 -9.01 0.65
CA MET A 67 31.88 -8.22 -0.31
C MET A 67 32.62 -8.11 -1.65
N ARG A 68 32.03 -8.69 -2.71
CA ARG A 68 32.45 -8.42 -4.09
C ARG A 68 31.45 -7.50 -4.77
N LEU A 69 31.94 -6.44 -5.39
CA LEU A 69 31.11 -5.47 -6.10
C LEU A 69 31.19 -5.67 -7.61
N GLN A 70 30.05 -5.55 -8.28
CA GLN A 70 29.92 -5.62 -9.73
C GLN A 70 29.16 -4.39 -10.22
N LEU A 71 29.66 -3.72 -11.26
CA LEU A 71 28.99 -2.59 -11.88
C LEU A 71 28.14 -3.08 -13.05
N PHE A 72 26.92 -2.57 -13.12
CA PHE A 72 25.97 -2.80 -14.20
C PHE A 72 25.48 -1.45 -14.73
N ASP A 73 25.20 -1.39 -16.02
CA ASP A 73 24.54 -0.24 -16.65
C ASP A 73 23.03 -0.18 -16.29
N ASP A 74 22.35 0.82 -16.83
CA ASP A 74 20.92 1.10 -16.66
C ASP A 74 20.02 0.05 -17.33
N ILE A 75 20.50 -0.63 -18.38
CA ILE A 75 19.80 -1.72 -19.06
C ILE A 75 20.07 -3.10 -18.44
N GLY A 76 20.96 -3.19 -17.45
CA GLY A 76 21.26 -4.40 -16.68
C GLY A 76 22.39 -5.28 -17.23
N SER A 77 23.20 -4.79 -18.16
CA SER A 77 24.42 -5.45 -18.63
C SER A 77 25.55 -5.28 -17.61
N LYS A 78 26.30 -6.35 -17.34
CA LYS A 78 27.47 -6.28 -16.45
C LYS A 78 28.62 -5.56 -17.17
N LEU A 79 29.12 -4.47 -16.60
CA LEU A 79 30.25 -3.72 -17.13
C LEU A 79 31.57 -4.29 -16.63
N CYS A 80 31.75 -4.38 -15.30
CA CYS A 80 33.00 -4.86 -14.70
C CYS A 80 32.83 -5.32 -13.24
N ASP A 81 33.86 -5.97 -12.71
CA ASP A 81 34.02 -6.19 -11.27
C ASP A 81 34.88 -5.06 -10.68
N LEU A 82 34.48 -4.50 -9.53
CA LEU A 82 35.26 -3.48 -8.81
C LEU A 82 36.21 -4.20 -7.85
N ALA A 83 37.22 -4.87 -8.40
CA ALA A 83 38.08 -5.81 -7.67
C ALA A 83 39.21 -5.15 -6.87
N GLU A 84 39.60 -3.93 -7.23
CA GLU A 84 40.77 -3.27 -6.64
C GLU A 84 40.35 -2.22 -5.60
N ASP A 85 40.47 -2.59 -4.32
CA ASP A 85 39.98 -1.83 -3.17
C ASP A 85 40.58 -0.43 -3.02
N TYR A 86 41.80 -0.21 -3.53
CA TYR A 86 42.50 1.07 -3.47
C TYR A 86 42.13 2.02 -4.62
N ARG A 87 41.48 1.53 -5.69
CA ARG A 87 41.09 2.37 -6.81
C ARG A 87 39.91 3.26 -6.43
N PRO A 88 39.87 4.52 -6.91
CA PRO A 88 38.69 5.37 -6.75
C PRO A 88 37.52 4.82 -7.59
N LEU A 89 36.29 5.03 -7.13
CA LEU A 89 35.08 4.60 -7.83
C LEU A 89 34.99 5.17 -9.26
N GLY A 90 35.41 6.41 -9.45
CA GLY A 90 35.45 7.10 -10.74
C GLY A 90 36.36 6.46 -11.78
N PHE A 91 37.34 5.64 -11.37
CA PHE A 91 38.15 4.84 -12.31
C PHE A 91 37.28 3.92 -13.18
N TYR A 92 36.17 3.43 -12.63
CA TYR A 92 35.24 2.54 -13.32
C TYR A 92 34.18 3.29 -14.15
N SER A 93 34.25 4.64 -14.18
CA SER A 93 33.35 5.51 -14.94
C SER A 93 31.85 5.21 -14.76
N PRO A 94 31.34 5.07 -13.52
CA PRO A 94 29.92 4.85 -13.30
C PRO A 94 29.12 6.09 -13.68
N LEU A 95 27.92 5.89 -14.24
CA LEU A 95 26.97 6.96 -14.55
C LEU A 95 25.75 6.90 -13.61
N ASP A 96 25.03 8.01 -13.53
CA ASP A 96 23.77 8.05 -12.78
C ASP A 96 22.79 6.99 -13.29
N GLY A 97 22.11 6.31 -12.37
CA GLY A 97 21.19 5.22 -12.68
C GLY A 97 21.87 3.86 -12.92
N TYR A 98 23.20 3.79 -12.89
CA TYR A 98 23.89 2.49 -12.90
C TYR A 98 23.67 1.74 -11.59
N ARG A 99 23.93 0.43 -11.62
CA ARG A 99 23.72 -0.45 -10.47
C ARG A 99 25.02 -1.08 -9.99
N ILE A 100 25.33 -0.90 -8.71
CA ILE A 100 26.28 -1.75 -7.99
C ILE A 100 25.53 -2.99 -7.47
N HIS A 101 25.98 -4.16 -7.87
CA HIS A 101 25.51 -5.43 -7.34
C HIS A 101 26.55 -5.99 -6.37
N ILE A 102 26.11 -6.25 -5.14
CA ILE A 102 26.90 -6.88 -4.09
C ILE A 102 26.71 -8.39 -4.19
N VAL A 103 27.82 -9.09 -4.36
CA VAL A 103 27.90 -10.54 -4.24
C VAL A 103 28.51 -10.85 -2.87
N ASP A 104 27.70 -11.42 -1.98
CA ASP A 104 28.13 -11.87 -0.67
C ASP A 104 28.83 -13.23 -0.80
N LEU A 105 30.11 -13.27 -0.39
CA LEU A 105 30.97 -14.44 -0.45
C LEU A 105 31.12 -15.12 0.93
N ASP A 106 30.48 -14.61 1.98
CA ASP A 106 30.55 -15.22 3.31
C ASP A 106 29.76 -16.54 3.32
N PRO A 107 30.41 -17.70 3.51
CA PRO A 107 29.74 -18.99 3.55
C PRO A 107 28.80 -19.13 4.76
N THR A 108 28.94 -18.26 5.76
CA THR A 108 28.14 -18.22 6.99
C THR A 108 27.20 -17.00 7.06
N SER A 109 27.00 -16.31 5.93
CA SER A 109 26.17 -15.10 5.89
C SER A 109 24.77 -15.35 6.44
N LEU A 110 24.37 -14.56 7.44
CA LEU A 110 23.02 -14.58 8.01
C LEU A 110 21.93 -14.23 6.98
N SER A 111 22.30 -13.51 5.92
CA SER A 111 21.39 -13.14 4.84
C SER A 111 21.16 -14.29 3.85
N ALA A 112 22.04 -15.29 3.82
CA ALA A 112 21.95 -16.41 2.89
C ALA A 112 20.66 -17.22 3.13
N GLY A 113 20.09 -17.74 2.04
CA GLY A 113 18.88 -18.58 2.11
C GLY A 113 17.61 -17.82 2.51
N GLY A 114 17.62 -16.49 2.52
CA GLY A 114 16.44 -15.67 2.79
C GLY A 114 16.06 -15.54 4.27
N TRP A 115 16.90 -16.01 5.20
CA TRP A 115 16.61 -16.00 6.64
C TRP A 115 16.17 -14.64 7.20
N LEU A 116 16.74 -13.53 6.70
CA LEU A 116 16.40 -12.18 7.17
C LEU A 116 15.10 -11.61 6.59
N GLU A 117 14.61 -12.15 5.46
CA GLU A 117 13.44 -11.60 4.75
C GLU A 117 12.27 -12.58 4.63
N ASP A 118 12.52 -13.88 4.82
CA ASP A 118 11.54 -14.95 4.72
C ASP A 118 10.98 -15.30 6.10
N THR A 119 9.84 -14.69 6.41
CA THR A 119 9.11 -14.95 7.66
C THR A 119 8.53 -16.36 7.78
N SER A 120 8.60 -17.20 6.74
CA SER A 120 8.20 -18.61 6.80
C SER A 120 9.25 -19.51 7.45
N LEU A 121 10.52 -19.09 7.44
CA LEU A 121 11.63 -19.83 8.05
C LEU A 121 11.65 -19.71 9.58
N ILE A 122 10.88 -18.77 10.14
CA ILE A 122 10.81 -18.50 11.57
C ILE A 122 9.60 -19.25 12.15
N GLU A 123 9.85 -20.11 13.14
CA GLU A 123 8.79 -20.72 13.93
C GLU A 123 8.05 -19.61 14.70
N LYS A 124 6.79 -19.37 14.31
CA LYS A 124 5.96 -18.37 14.95
C LYS A 124 5.51 -18.90 16.31
N TYR A 125 5.84 -18.16 17.37
CA TYR A 125 5.36 -18.50 18.70
C TYR A 125 3.83 -18.42 18.77
N GLU A 126 3.19 -19.54 19.06
CA GLU A 126 1.76 -19.62 19.38
C GLU A 126 1.58 -19.88 20.88
N ILE A 127 0.92 -18.97 21.56
CA ILE A 127 0.57 -19.14 22.98
C ILE A 127 -0.68 -20.00 23.11
N SER A 128 -0.64 -21.04 23.94
CA SER A 128 -1.81 -21.86 24.21
C SER A 128 -2.93 -21.05 24.88
N GLU A 129 -4.18 -21.41 24.60
CA GLU A 129 -5.38 -20.79 25.17
C GLU A 129 -5.32 -20.71 26.70
N ASP A 130 -4.94 -21.81 27.37
CA ASP A 130 -4.77 -21.85 28.83
C ASP A 130 -3.70 -20.87 29.32
N SER A 131 -2.58 -20.77 28.60
CA SER A 131 -1.48 -19.86 28.97
C SER A 131 -1.86 -18.40 28.75
N TYR A 132 -2.63 -18.11 27.70
CA TYR A 132 -3.15 -16.77 27.43
C TYR A 132 -4.16 -16.35 28.50
N ASN A 133 -5.09 -17.23 28.89
CA ASN A 133 -6.12 -16.93 29.88
C ASN A 133 -5.55 -16.71 31.30
N LYS A 134 -4.42 -17.34 31.63
CA LYS A 134 -3.70 -17.11 32.90
C LYS A 134 -3.11 -15.70 33.01
N ARG A 135 -2.75 -15.04 31.91
CA ARG A 135 -2.16 -13.69 31.94
C ARG A 135 -3.20 -12.63 32.28
N ASP A 136 -2.87 -11.68 33.15
CA ASP A 136 -3.79 -10.62 33.60
C ASP A 136 -3.85 -9.40 32.68
N ASP A 137 -2.73 -9.08 32.01
CA ASP A 137 -2.62 -7.98 31.07
C ASP A 137 -2.88 -8.46 29.63
N THR A 138 -4.10 -8.92 29.38
CA THR A 138 -4.52 -9.40 28.05
C THR A 138 -5.72 -8.64 27.52
N PHE A 139 -5.82 -8.56 26.19
CA PHE A 139 -6.97 -7.95 25.53
C PHE A 139 -8.29 -8.63 25.91
N ARG A 140 -8.30 -9.95 26.15
CA ARG A 140 -9.51 -10.68 26.58
C ARG A 140 -9.99 -10.20 27.95
N LYS A 141 -9.11 -10.15 28.96
CA LYS A 141 -9.48 -9.65 30.29
C LYS A 141 -9.82 -8.16 30.28
N PHE A 142 -9.12 -7.36 29.47
CA PHE A 142 -9.49 -5.97 29.23
C PHE A 142 -10.90 -5.84 28.64
N LYS A 143 -11.21 -6.62 27.59
CA LYS A 143 -12.53 -6.66 26.95
C LYS A 143 -13.62 -7.11 27.93
N GLU A 144 -13.36 -8.14 28.74
CA GLU A 144 -14.29 -8.64 29.75
C GLU A 144 -14.63 -7.57 30.79
N LYS A 145 -13.62 -6.90 31.36
CA LYS A 145 -13.83 -5.79 32.30
C LYS A 145 -14.66 -4.67 31.68
N ARG A 146 -14.36 -4.30 30.43
CA ARG A 146 -15.10 -3.24 29.73
C ARG A 146 -16.53 -3.62 29.41
N LEU A 147 -16.78 -4.86 29.03
CA LEU A 147 -18.13 -5.36 28.76
C LEU A 147 -18.95 -5.53 30.05
N ALA A 148 -18.30 -5.80 31.18
CA ALA A 148 -18.93 -5.81 32.50
C ALA A 148 -19.34 -4.41 32.97
N GLU A 149 -18.57 -3.37 32.61
CA GLU A 149 -18.91 -1.97 32.89
C GLU A 149 -20.00 -1.43 31.94
N ASP A 150 -19.90 -1.72 30.65
CA ASP A 150 -20.85 -1.31 29.61
C ASP A 150 -21.15 -2.50 28.67
N PRO A 151 -22.34 -3.12 28.78
CA PRO A 151 -22.74 -4.24 27.92
C PRO A 151 -22.76 -3.91 26.42
N THR A 152 -22.80 -2.61 26.07
CA THR A 152 -22.78 -2.14 24.68
C THR A 152 -21.39 -1.71 24.22
N TRP A 153 -20.36 -1.94 25.03
CA TRP A 153 -18.98 -1.55 24.76
C TRP A 153 -18.44 -2.26 23.52
N THR A 154 -17.82 -1.49 22.63
CA THR A 154 -17.06 -2.01 21.49
C THR A 154 -15.74 -1.24 21.35
N LEU A 155 -14.73 -1.88 20.77
CA LEU A 155 -13.44 -1.24 20.51
C LEU A 155 -13.59 0.01 19.64
N GLN A 156 -14.55 0.00 18.70
CA GLN A 156 -14.87 1.14 17.83
C GLN A 156 -15.42 2.33 18.63
N LYS A 157 -16.36 2.09 19.56
CA LYS A 157 -16.90 3.15 20.44
C LYS A 157 -15.80 3.77 21.33
N GLU A 158 -14.94 2.94 21.91
CA GLU A 158 -13.81 3.42 22.74
C GLU A 158 -12.82 4.25 21.91
N MET A 159 -12.49 3.81 20.68
CA MET A 159 -11.62 4.57 19.78
C MET A 159 -12.25 5.90 19.34
N ALA A 160 -13.55 5.93 19.04
CA ALA A 160 -14.27 7.15 18.71
C ALA A 160 -14.22 8.14 19.88
N ARG A 161 -14.49 7.65 21.10
CA ARG A 161 -14.41 8.45 22.34
C ARG A 161 -13.00 9.03 22.55
N ARG A 162 -11.94 8.23 22.39
CA ARG A 162 -10.54 8.69 22.53
C ARG A 162 -10.14 9.73 21.47
N ARG A 163 -10.70 9.63 20.26
CA ARG A 163 -10.42 10.55 19.16
C ARG A 163 -11.31 11.79 19.16
N GLY A 164 -12.23 11.94 20.12
CA GLY A 164 -13.23 13.01 20.12
C GLY A 164 -14.19 12.96 18.93
N LEU A 165 -14.34 11.80 18.30
CA LEU A 165 -15.26 11.59 17.20
C LEU A 165 -16.65 11.23 17.75
N PRO A 166 -17.74 11.51 17.01
CA PRO A 166 -19.07 11.03 17.36
C PRO A 166 -19.04 9.53 17.63
N VAL A 167 -19.47 9.13 18.83
CA VAL A 167 -19.55 7.71 19.19
C VAL A 167 -20.66 7.12 18.33
N PRO A 168 -20.38 6.12 17.48
CA PRO A 168 -21.44 5.45 16.74
C PRO A 168 -22.40 4.83 17.76
N GLU A 169 -23.67 5.24 17.73
CA GLU A 169 -24.71 4.57 18.49
C GLU A 169 -24.67 3.08 18.14
N ALA A 170 -25.03 2.22 19.11
CA ALA A 170 -25.18 0.80 18.82
C ALA A 170 -26.06 0.70 17.58
N SER A 171 -25.55 0.11 16.49
CA SER A 171 -26.33 -0.16 15.30
C SER A 171 -27.56 -0.91 15.79
N GLN A 172 -28.71 -0.25 15.76
CA GLN A 172 -29.99 -0.88 16.06
C GLN A 172 -30.05 -2.17 15.24
N PRO A 173 -30.60 -3.27 15.78
CA PRO A 173 -30.78 -4.48 14.99
C PRO A 173 -31.47 -4.07 13.69
N VAL A 174 -30.71 -4.08 12.61
CA VAL A 174 -31.21 -3.71 11.28
C VAL A 174 -32.18 -4.81 10.92
N ASP A 175 -33.46 -4.48 10.92
CA ASP A 175 -34.47 -5.40 10.42
C ASP A 175 -34.26 -5.62 8.91
N ASP A 176 -34.94 -6.63 8.36
CA ASP A 176 -34.83 -6.93 6.93
C ASP A 176 -35.40 -5.80 6.05
N ASP A 177 -36.17 -4.86 6.60
CA ASP A 177 -36.75 -3.72 5.90
C ASP A 177 -35.93 -2.43 6.07
N HIS A 178 -34.74 -2.53 6.67
CA HIS A 178 -33.89 -1.38 6.93
C HIS A 178 -33.54 -0.66 5.61
N MET A 179 -33.84 0.64 5.57
CA MET A 179 -33.65 1.54 4.43
C MET A 179 -34.54 1.29 3.21
N LYS A 180 -35.64 0.55 3.37
CA LYS A 180 -36.64 0.31 2.31
C LYS A 180 -37.19 1.61 1.71
N ASP A 181 -37.59 2.57 2.55
CA ASP A 181 -38.19 3.84 2.07
C ASP A 181 -37.24 4.62 1.16
N ILE A 182 -35.93 4.56 1.44
CA ILE A 182 -34.90 5.19 0.60
C ILE A 182 -34.69 4.35 -0.66
N ALA A 183 -34.62 3.02 -0.52
CA ALA A 183 -34.46 2.08 -1.63
C ALA A 183 -35.59 2.17 -2.68
N ASP A 184 -36.83 2.44 -2.25
CA ASP A 184 -38.00 2.61 -3.13
C ASP A 184 -37.87 3.84 -4.07
N GLY A 185 -36.98 4.79 -3.73
CA GLY A 185 -36.64 5.93 -4.58
C GLY A 185 -35.69 5.61 -5.73
N PHE A 186 -35.07 4.42 -5.75
CA PHE A 186 -34.13 4.01 -6.80
C PHE A 186 -34.80 3.11 -7.82
N LYS A 187 -34.43 3.26 -9.09
CA LYS A 187 -34.79 2.35 -10.18
C LYS A 187 -33.53 1.80 -10.82
N VAL A 188 -33.61 0.53 -11.23
CA VAL A 188 -32.56 -0.07 -12.08
C VAL A 188 -32.50 0.71 -13.39
N GLY A 189 -31.30 1.16 -13.76
CA GLY A 189 -31.06 2.06 -14.89
C GLY A 189 -30.75 3.50 -14.49
N ASP A 190 -31.00 3.90 -13.24
CA ASP A 190 -30.76 5.27 -12.78
C ASP A 190 -29.27 5.60 -12.77
N ARG A 191 -28.93 6.80 -13.25
CA ARG A 191 -27.60 7.40 -13.09
C ARG A 191 -27.43 7.87 -11.65
N CYS A 192 -26.30 7.51 -11.06
CA CYS A 192 -26.03 7.80 -9.67
C CYS A 192 -24.58 8.18 -9.40
N GLU A 193 -24.40 8.91 -8.31
CA GLU A 193 -23.11 9.21 -7.71
C GLU A 193 -23.00 8.54 -6.33
N VAL A 194 -21.84 7.98 -6.01
CA VAL A 194 -21.58 7.25 -4.77
C VAL A 194 -20.67 8.04 -3.82
N ASP A 195 -21.11 8.12 -2.56
CA ASP A 195 -20.36 8.69 -1.45
C ASP A 195 -19.69 7.61 -0.56
N PRO A 196 -18.46 7.82 -0.07
CA PRO A 196 -17.57 8.94 -0.37
C PRO A 196 -16.83 8.73 -1.72
N GLY A 197 -16.49 9.84 -2.38
CA GLY A 197 -15.56 9.84 -3.51
C GLY A 197 -16.16 10.28 -4.85
N GLY A 198 -17.44 10.65 -4.92
CA GLY A 198 -18.04 11.24 -6.12
C GLY A 198 -17.98 10.34 -7.36
N LYS A 199 -17.94 9.01 -7.14
CA LYS A 199 -17.81 8.01 -8.21
C LYS A 199 -19.15 7.86 -8.91
N ARG A 200 -19.16 7.93 -10.24
CA ARG A 200 -20.39 7.83 -11.05
C ARG A 200 -20.59 6.43 -11.60
N GLY A 201 -21.86 6.11 -11.82
CA GLY A 201 -22.26 4.81 -12.35
C GLY A 201 -23.76 4.70 -12.56
N GLU A 202 -24.19 3.48 -12.83
CA GLU A 202 -25.57 3.11 -13.07
C GLU A 202 -26.06 2.09 -12.02
N VAL A 203 -27.27 2.29 -11.52
CA VAL A 203 -27.93 1.34 -10.62
C VAL A 203 -28.32 0.08 -11.40
N LYS A 204 -27.75 -1.08 -11.03
CA LYS A 204 -28.05 -2.39 -11.63
C LYS A 204 -28.87 -3.32 -10.72
N TYR A 205 -28.98 -3.01 -9.43
CA TYR A 205 -29.73 -3.83 -8.48
C TYR A 205 -30.31 -2.97 -7.36
N VAL A 206 -31.56 -3.25 -6.96
CA VAL A 206 -32.22 -2.64 -5.80
C VAL A 206 -32.97 -3.74 -5.08
N GLY A 207 -32.59 -4.06 -3.84
CA GLY A 207 -33.29 -5.10 -3.09
C GLY A 207 -32.54 -5.64 -1.87
N LYS A 208 -33.12 -6.67 -1.25
CA LYS A 208 -32.52 -7.39 -0.12
C LYS A 208 -31.50 -8.39 -0.61
N ALA A 209 -30.38 -8.50 0.09
CA ALA A 209 -29.31 -9.44 -0.24
C ALA A 209 -29.10 -10.43 0.90
N GLU A 210 -29.63 -11.65 0.75
CA GLU A 210 -29.63 -12.69 1.79
C GLU A 210 -28.23 -13.05 2.31
N ASN A 211 -27.20 -12.97 1.45
CA ASN A 211 -25.82 -13.26 1.82
C ASN A 211 -25.05 -12.05 2.40
N LEU A 212 -25.70 -10.89 2.49
CA LEU A 212 -25.18 -9.67 3.09
C LEU A 212 -25.87 -9.38 4.43
N ALA A 213 -25.49 -8.28 5.07
CA ALA A 213 -26.16 -7.85 6.29
C ALA A 213 -27.63 -7.48 6.01
N PRO A 214 -28.56 -7.66 6.97
CA PRO A 214 -29.98 -7.35 6.80
C PRO A 214 -30.26 -5.93 6.28
N GLY A 215 -31.39 -5.75 5.61
CA GLY A 215 -31.81 -4.50 4.99
C GLY A 215 -31.59 -4.43 3.47
N PHE A 216 -31.96 -3.29 2.89
CA PHE A 216 -31.86 -3.05 1.46
C PHE A 216 -30.44 -2.67 1.02
N TRP A 217 -30.13 -3.05 -0.22
CA TRP A 217 -28.86 -2.82 -0.89
C TRP A 217 -29.09 -2.31 -2.31
N ILE A 218 -28.19 -1.43 -2.75
CA ILE A 218 -28.12 -0.92 -4.11
C ILE A 218 -26.84 -1.47 -4.75
N GLY A 219 -26.98 -2.18 -5.87
CA GLY A 219 -25.87 -2.60 -6.70
C GLY A 219 -25.63 -1.55 -7.77
N VAL A 220 -24.43 -0.98 -7.79
CA VAL A 220 -24.00 0.03 -8.78
C VAL A 220 -22.93 -0.59 -9.67
N GLN A 221 -23.06 -0.36 -10.97
CA GLN A 221 -21.97 -0.52 -11.94
C GLN A 221 -21.33 0.84 -12.15
N TYR A 222 -20.08 1.00 -11.74
CA TYR A 222 -19.30 2.21 -12.01
C TYR A 222 -18.91 2.31 -13.48
N ASP A 223 -18.73 3.54 -13.94
CA ASP A 223 -18.21 3.83 -15.27
C ASP A 223 -16.73 3.43 -15.36
N GLU A 224 -15.97 3.67 -14.28
CA GLU A 224 -14.56 3.34 -14.14
C GLU A 224 -14.33 2.04 -13.33
N PRO A 225 -13.17 1.37 -13.44
CA PRO A 225 -12.84 0.15 -12.68
C PRO A 225 -12.48 0.44 -11.21
N VAL A 226 -13.36 1.16 -10.51
CA VAL A 226 -13.20 1.62 -9.12
C VAL A 226 -14.08 0.88 -8.11
N GLY A 227 -14.71 -0.20 -8.58
CA GLY A 227 -15.54 -1.13 -7.83
C GLY A 227 -14.77 -2.29 -7.21
N LYS A 228 -15.52 -3.27 -6.71
CA LYS A 228 -15.00 -4.39 -5.90
C LYS A 228 -15.20 -5.75 -6.54
N HIS A 229 -16.21 -5.91 -7.40
CA HIS A 229 -16.61 -7.19 -7.97
C HIS A 229 -17.18 -7.02 -9.40
N ASP A 230 -17.53 -8.12 -10.05
CA ASP A 230 -18.14 -8.21 -11.39
C ASP A 230 -19.69 -8.34 -11.34
N GLY A 231 -20.27 -7.96 -10.20
CA GLY A 231 -21.69 -8.17 -9.87
C GLY A 231 -22.00 -9.46 -9.08
N MET A 232 -21.00 -10.31 -8.81
CA MET A 232 -21.11 -11.42 -7.86
C MET A 232 -20.55 -11.06 -6.48
N VAL A 233 -21.31 -11.32 -5.41
CA VAL A 233 -20.88 -11.10 -4.02
C VAL A 233 -21.12 -12.35 -3.19
N LYS A 234 -20.06 -12.86 -2.55
CA LYS A 234 -20.09 -14.08 -1.70
C LYS A 234 -20.79 -15.29 -2.38
N GLY A 235 -20.57 -15.47 -3.68
CA GLY A 235 -21.12 -16.61 -4.44
C GLY A 235 -22.51 -16.41 -5.03
N THR A 236 -23.20 -15.28 -4.76
CA THR A 236 -24.47 -14.93 -5.39
C THR A 236 -24.28 -13.84 -6.43
N ARG A 237 -24.81 -14.05 -7.64
CA ARG A 237 -24.80 -13.05 -8.71
C ARG A 237 -26.05 -12.16 -8.58
N PHE A 238 -25.84 -10.89 -8.26
CA PHE A 238 -26.91 -9.90 -8.14
C PHE A 238 -27.15 -9.18 -9.47
N PHE A 239 -26.06 -8.87 -10.19
CA PHE A 239 -26.07 -8.26 -11.52
C PHE A 239 -24.83 -8.68 -12.30
N THR A 240 -24.71 -8.22 -13.54
CA THR A 240 -23.56 -8.49 -14.41
C THR A 240 -22.91 -7.17 -14.82
N CYS A 241 -21.60 -7.05 -14.63
CA CYS A 241 -20.79 -5.91 -15.05
C CYS A 241 -19.34 -6.34 -15.29
N PRO A 242 -18.50 -5.50 -15.92
CA PRO A 242 -17.07 -5.81 -16.09
C PRO A 242 -16.36 -6.02 -14.73
N PRO A 243 -15.25 -6.78 -14.70
CA PRO A 243 -14.47 -6.98 -13.48
C PRO A 243 -14.03 -5.64 -12.88
N GLN A 244 -14.19 -5.48 -11.57
CA GLN A 244 -13.88 -4.25 -10.83
C GLN A 244 -14.81 -3.05 -11.11
N HIS A 245 -15.96 -3.24 -11.76
CA HIS A 245 -16.95 -2.16 -11.91
C HIS A 245 -18.12 -2.26 -10.93
N GLY A 246 -18.38 -3.42 -10.34
CA GLY A 246 -19.54 -3.63 -9.45
C GLY A 246 -19.26 -3.28 -7.99
N SER A 247 -20.23 -2.66 -7.32
CA SER A 247 -20.24 -2.48 -5.87
C SER A 247 -21.64 -2.59 -5.28
N MET A 248 -21.78 -3.30 -4.16
CA MET A 248 -22.98 -3.31 -3.32
C MET A 248 -22.85 -2.28 -2.20
N LEU A 249 -23.80 -1.35 -2.12
CA LEU A 249 -23.80 -0.20 -1.23
C LEU A 249 -25.13 -0.09 -0.48
N ARG A 250 -25.12 0.65 0.63
CA ARG A 250 -26.35 1.03 1.31
C ARG A 250 -27.03 2.20 0.57
N PRO A 251 -28.37 2.28 0.58
CA PRO A 251 -29.11 3.36 -0.07
C PRO A 251 -28.65 4.78 0.32
N ASP A 252 -28.17 5.02 1.54
CA ASP A 252 -27.68 6.35 1.98
C ASP A 252 -26.39 6.81 1.28
N LYS A 253 -25.66 5.87 0.65
CA LYS A 253 -24.41 6.15 -0.04
C LYS A 253 -24.59 6.43 -1.52
N VAL A 254 -25.81 6.30 -2.05
CA VAL A 254 -26.10 6.45 -3.46
C VAL A 254 -27.03 7.63 -3.65
N LYS A 255 -26.67 8.55 -4.54
CA LYS A 255 -27.52 9.68 -4.93
C LYS A 255 -27.88 9.53 -6.40
N VAL A 256 -29.16 9.35 -6.69
CA VAL A 256 -29.67 9.38 -8.07
C VAL A 256 -29.82 10.82 -8.52
N GLY A 257 -29.50 11.09 -9.78
CA GLY A 257 -29.62 12.41 -10.38
C GLY A 257 -29.05 12.45 -11.79
N ASP A 258 -28.92 13.66 -12.32
CA ASP A 258 -28.29 13.88 -13.62
C ASP A 258 -26.76 13.79 -13.48
N TYR A 259 -26.26 12.56 -13.47
CA TYR A 259 -24.84 12.24 -13.37
C TYR A 259 -24.37 11.53 -14.65
N PRO A 260 -24.21 12.25 -15.78
CA PRO A 260 -23.67 11.65 -16.99
C PRO A 260 -22.26 11.10 -16.73
N GLU A 261 -21.86 10.12 -17.55
CA GLU A 261 -20.48 9.63 -17.57
C GLU A 261 -19.54 10.82 -17.81
N ARG A 262 -18.46 10.91 -17.03
CA ARG A 262 -17.47 11.96 -17.23
C ARG A 262 -16.58 11.55 -18.39
N ASP A 263 -16.37 12.46 -19.34
CA ASP A 263 -15.38 12.24 -20.38
C ASP A 263 -13.99 12.31 -19.74
N PRO A 264 -13.18 11.23 -19.80
CA PRO A 264 -11.83 11.23 -19.24
C PRO A 264 -10.88 12.23 -19.92
N PHE A 265 -11.26 12.84 -21.05
CA PHE A 265 -10.45 13.80 -21.80
C PHE A 265 -10.90 15.26 -21.65
N GLU A 266 -12.04 15.54 -20.99
CA GLU A 266 -12.56 16.92 -20.85
C GLU A 266 -11.63 17.82 -20.02
N ASP A 267 -10.85 17.25 -19.09
CA ASP A 267 -9.95 17.97 -18.19
C ASP A 267 -8.53 18.20 -18.77
N GLU A 268 -8.17 17.60 -19.92
CA GLU A 268 -6.83 17.75 -20.53
C GLU A 268 -6.68 19.01 -21.41
N ASP A 269 -7.79 19.61 -21.86
CA ASP A 269 -7.79 20.74 -22.79
C ASP A 269 -7.67 22.14 -22.11
N GLU A 270 -7.65 22.22 -20.77
CA GLU A 270 -7.52 23.50 -20.03
C GLU A 270 -6.07 23.90 -19.66
N GLU A 271 -5.05 23.10 -20.00
CA GLU A 271 -3.63 23.47 -19.82
C GLU A 271 -2.83 23.38 -21.13
N ILE A 272 -3.01 24.36 -22.03
CA ILE A 272 -2.05 24.68 -23.11
C ILE A 272 -1.62 26.13 -23.03
#